data_AF-A0A0V8HU86-F1
#
_entry.id   AF-A0A0V8HU86-F1
#
_cell.length_a   1.000
_cell.length_b   1.000
_cell.length_c   1.000
_cell.angle_alpha   90.00
_cell.angle_beta   90.00
_cell.angle_gamma   90.00
#
_symmetry.space_group_name_H-M   'P 1'
#
loop_
_entity.id
_entity.type
_entity.pdbx_description
1 polymer ?
#
loop_
_entity_poly.entity_id
_entity_poly.type
_entity_poly.pdbx_seq_one_letter_code
_entity_poly.pdbx_strand_id
1 'polypeptide(L)'
;MTAQGQPNSPFNFIQVVIAALGAGYLNVIIFFIGIASGASMKVGTNPEKVVGFDNILQFTWLPLLVLGLVVFLIGRAKKGIVKVAQWIGLIIAVVSMISPIMTASDVATGVTLSVIHVVTGVAWFFAVHYGNKKLHVPSKDVVVA
;
A
#
# COMPACT_ATOMS: atom_id res chain seq x y z
N MET A 1 -11.79 17.85 24.12
CA MET A 1 -11.13 16.62 24.62
C MET A 1 -11.76 15.42 23.93
N THR A 2 -11.07 14.80 22.96
CA THR A 2 -11.43 13.47 22.44
C THR A 2 -11.44 12.48 23.61
N ALA A 3 -12.35 11.51 23.62
CA ALA A 3 -12.31 10.45 24.63
C ALA A 3 -10.90 9.82 24.63
N GLN A 4 -10.33 9.63 25.82
CA GLN A 4 -9.00 9.08 26.03
C GLN A 4 -8.89 7.75 25.24
N GLY A 5 -8.08 7.73 24.18
CA GLY A 5 -7.82 6.53 23.36
C GLY A 5 -8.27 6.58 21.89
N GLN A 6 -9.14 7.50 21.47
CA GLN A 6 -9.57 7.59 20.06
C GLN A 6 -8.54 8.31 19.17
N PRO A 7 -8.08 7.73 18.04
CA PRO A 7 -7.14 8.38 17.14
C PRO A 7 -7.74 9.66 16.55
N ASN A 8 -7.09 10.82 16.74
CA ASN A 8 -7.51 12.09 16.11
C ASN A 8 -7.19 12.16 14.60
N SER A 9 -7.09 11.03 13.90
CA SER A 9 -6.81 10.95 12.45
C SER A 9 -8.04 10.37 11.74
N PRO A 10 -8.29 10.71 10.45
CA PRO A 10 -9.34 10.07 9.66
C PRO A 10 -9.29 8.54 9.62
N PHE A 11 -8.12 7.92 9.81
CA PHE A 11 -7.94 6.47 9.82
C PHE A 11 -7.06 6.03 11.02
N ASN A 12 -7.05 4.73 11.33
CA ASN A 12 -6.21 4.16 12.40
C ASN A 12 -4.96 3.49 11.79
N PHE A 13 -3.80 3.67 12.41
CA PHE A 13 -2.56 3.03 11.94
C PHE A 13 -2.62 1.49 11.93
N ILE A 14 -3.45 0.86 12.77
CA ILE A 14 -3.70 -0.60 12.72
C ILE A 14 -4.22 -1.02 11.34
N GLN A 15 -5.02 -0.18 10.67
CA GLN A 15 -5.51 -0.46 9.32
C GLN A 15 -4.36 -0.53 8.30
N VAL A 16 -3.33 0.31 8.47
CA VAL A 16 -2.11 0.26 7.65
C VAL A 16 -1.33 -1.02 7.91
N VAL A 17 -1.21 -1.44 9.17
CA VAL A 17 -0.51 -2.70 9.51
C VAL A 17 -1.22 -3.90 8.90
N ILE A 18 -2.56 -3.98 9.02
CA ILE A 18 -3.37 -5.04 8.41
C ILE A 18 -3.21 -5.03 6.89
N ALA A 19 -3.31 -3.86 6.26
CA ALA A 19 -3.13 -3.73 4.82
C ALA A 19 -1.73 -4.11 4.36
N ALA A 20 -0.68 -3.74 5.10
CA ALA A 20 0.69 -4.10 4.79
C ALA A 20 0.91 -5.62 4.85
N LEU A 21 0.46 -6.27 5.92
CA LEU A 21 0.54 -7.72 6.06
C LEU A 21 -0.25 -8.42 4.95
N GLY A 22 -1.52 -8.06 4.77
CA GLY A 22 -2.39 -8.65 3.75
C GLY A 22 -1.85 -8.48 2.33
N ALA A 23 -1.46 -7.26 1.95
CA ALA A 23 -0.90 -6.98 0.63
C ALA A 23 0.45 -7.64 0.42
N GLY A 24 1.33 -7.66 1.43
CA GLY A 24 2.64 -8.30 1.32
C GLY A 24 2.52 -9.79 1.04
N TYR A 25 1.71 -10.51 1.80
CA TYR A 25 1.51 -11.95 1.56
C TYR A 25 0.75 -12.23 0.27
N LEU A 26 -0.25 -11.42 -0.09
CA LEU A 26 -0.94 -11.54 -1.38
C LEU A 26 0.03 -11.32 -2.55
N ASN A 27 0.90 -10.32 -2.46
CA ASN A 27 1.94 -10.06 -3.48
C ASN A 27 2.95 -11.20 -3.58
N VAL A 28 3.30 -11.84 -2.46
CA VAL A 28 4.16 -13.04 -2.47
C VAL A 28 3.47 -14.22 -3.15
N ILE A 29 2.16 -14.42 -2.92
CA ILE A 29 1.39 -15.43 -3.64
C ILE A 29 1.40 -15.14 -5.15
N ILE A 30 1.15 -13.89 -5.55
CA ILE A 30 1.21 -13.45 -6.95
C ILE A 30 2.60 -13.68 -7.56
N PHE A 31 3.66 -13.39 -6.81
CA PHE A 31 5.04 -13.63 -7.22
C PHE A 31 5.28 -15.11 -7.55
N PHE A 32 4.87 -16.03 -6.67
CA PHE A 32 5.03 -17.45 -6.93
C PHE A 32 4.14 -17.97 -8.07
N ILE A 33 2.94 -17.41 -8.24
CA ILE A 33 2.09 -17.69 -9.42
C ILE A 33 2.82 -17.24 -10.70
N GLY A 34 3.43 -16.06 -10.70
CA GLY A 34 4.23 -15.57 -11.82
C GLY A 34 5.39 -16.50 -12.17
N ILE A 35 6.18 -16.93 -11.18
CA ILE A 35 7.27 -17.90 -11.38
C ILE A 35 6.74 -19.21 -11.97
N ALA A 36 5.66 -19.76 -11.40
CA ALA A 36 5.02 -20.98 -11.90
C ALA A 36 4.48 -20.82 -13.33
N SER A 37 4.23 -19.58 -13.76
CA SER A 37 3.77 -19.22 -15.11
C SER A 37 4.92 -18.83 -16.05
N GLY A 38 6.18 -19.01 -15.65
CA GLY A 38 7.36 -18.78 -16.48
C GLY A 38 8.01 -17.39 -16.36
N ALA A 39 7.61 -16.57 -15.39
CA ALA A 39 8.29 -15.31 -15.12
C ALA A 39 9.71 -15.55 -14.57
N SER A 40 10.72 -15.01 -15.25
CA SER A 40 12.13 -15.15 -14.83
C SER A 40 12.51 -14.29 -13.61
N MET A 41 11.70 -13.28 -13.31
CA MET A 41 11.94 -12.25 -12.29
C MET A 41 13.21 -11.42 -12.50
N LYS A 42 13.81 -11.48 -13.69
CA LYS A 42 14.96 -10.65 -14.08
C LYS A 42 14.49 -9.28 -14.57
N VAL A 43 15.12 -8.24 -14.04
CA VAL A 43 14.81 -6.83 -14.35
C VAL A 43 16.07 -6.02 -14.59
N GLY A 44 16.02 -5.18 -15.62
CA GLY A 44 17.14 -4.36 -16.08
C GLY A 44 18.10 -5.12 -16.98
N THR A 45 19.24 -4.50 -17.25
CA THR A 45 20.28 -5.05 -18.14
C THR A 45 21.26 -5.98 -17.43
N ASN A 46 21.27 -5.99 -16.10
CA ASN A 46 22.13 -6.88 -15.33
C ASN A 46 21.46 -8.26 -15.17
N PRO A 47 22.02 -9.34 -15.74
CA PRO A 47 21.43 -10.67 -15.68
C PRO A 47 21.38 -11.28 -14.26
N GLU A 48 22.19 -10.77 -13.32
CA GLU A 48 22.19 -11.20 -11.92
C GLU A 48 21.13 -10.52 -11.07
N LYS A 49 20.49 -9.46 -11.59
CA LYS A 49 19.44 -8.74 -10.88
C LYS A 49 18.10 -9.48 -10.99
N VAL A 50 17.89 -10.41 -10.06
CA VAL A 50 16.67 -11.19 -9.92
C VAL A 50 15.88 -10.67 -8.71
N VAL A 51 14.59 -10.40 -8.91
CA VAL A 51 13.68 -10.04 -7.83
C VAL A 51 13.33 -11.30 -7.04
N GLY A 52 13.69 -11.30 -5.75
CA GLY A 52 13.30 -12.34 -4.80
C GLY A 52 12.00 -12.00 -4.06
N PHE A 53 11.41 -12.99 -3.39
CA PHE A 53 10.21 -12.79 -2.57
C PHE A 53 10.47 -11.85 -1.39
N ASP A 54 11.70 -11.82 -0.89
CA ASP A 54 12.18 -10.91 0.15
C ASP A 54 12.11 -9.45 -0.33
N ASN A 55 12.45 -9.19 -1.59
CA ASN A 55 12.26 -7.87 -2.20
C ASN A 55 10.77 -7.51 -2.26
N ILE A 56 9.90 -8.45 -2.63
CA ILE A 56 8.44 -8.20 -2.67
C ILE A 56 7.92 -7.78 -1.29
N LEU A 57 8.31 -8.49 -0.23
CA LEU A 57 7.93 -8.14 1.13
C LEU A 57 8.48 -6.76 1.54
N GLN A 58 9.78 -6.53 1.34
CA GLN A 58 10.44 -5.29 1.73
C GLN A 58 9.82 -4.07 1.02
N PHE A 59 9.65 -4.15 -0.30
CA PHE A 59 9.13 -3.04 -1.11
C PHE A 59 7.61 -2.90 -1.04
N THR A 60 6.88 -3.88 -0.47
CA THR A 60 5.46 -3.71 -0.14
C THR A 60 5.30 -3.11 1.26
N TRP A 61 5.95 -3.69 2.27
CA TRP A 61 5.77 -3.30 3.67
C TRP A 61 6.36 -1.95 3.99
N LEU A 62 7.59 -1.67 3.54
CA LEU A 62 8.29 -0.46 3.94
C LEU A 62 7.55 0.81 3.49
N PRO A 63 7.11 0.94 2.22
CA PRO A 63 6.37 2.13 1.79
C PRO A 63 5.01 2.25 2.49
N LEU A 64 4.26 1.15 2.62
CA LEU A 64 2.94 1.18 3.28
C LEU A 64 3.06 1.62 4.75
N LEU A 65 3.96 1.01 5.51
CA LEU A 65 4.12 1.29 6.93
C LEU A 65 4.71 2.68 7.18
N VAL A 66 5.79 3.05 6.49
CA VAL A 66 6.48 4.32 6.72
C VAL A 66 5.63 5.49 6.22
N LEU A 67 5.15 5.45 4.98
CA LEU A 67 4.32 6.54 4.45
C LEU A 67 2.96 6.57 5.15
N GLY A 68 2.40 5.41 5.50
CA GLY A 68 1.15 5.33 6.27
C GLY A 68 1.30 5.96 7.65
N LEU A 69 2.45 5.76 8.32
CA LEU A 69 2.75 6.41 9.60
C LEU A 69 2.86 7.93 9.44
N VAL A 70 3.57 8.40 8.41
CA VAL A 70 3.68 9.84 8.10
C VAL A 70 2.30 10.45 7.87
N VAL A 71 1.49 9.84 7.02
CA VAL A 71 0.12 10.33 6.72
C VAL A 71 -0.77 10.26 7.96
N PHE A 72 -0.61 9.25 8.81
CA PHE A 72 -1.34 9.13 10.08
C PHE A 72 -1.00 10.27 11.04
N LEU A 73 0.29 10.57 11.23
CA LEU A 73 0.75 11.65 12.12
C LEU A 73 0.31 13.03 11.61
N ILE A 74 0.47 13.30 10.32
CA ILE A 74 0.03 14.56 9.70
C ILE A 74 -1.50 14.68 9.74
N GLY A 75 -2.21 13.58 9.49
CA GLY A 75 -3.67 13.50 9.50
C GLY A 75 -4.30 13.88 10.84
N ARG A 76 -3.54 13.74 11.95
CA ARG A 76 -3.96 14.21 13.28
C ARG A 76 -4.14 15.72 13.38
N ALA A 77 -3.32 16.49 12.67
CA ALA A 77 -3.37 17.94 12.67
C ALA A 77 -4.14 18.49 11.45
N LYS A 78 -3.99 17.86 10.28
CA LYS A 78 -4.54 18.34 9.00
C LYS A 78 -5.25 17.22 8.26
N LYS A 79 -6.51 16.98 8.65
CA LYS A 79 -7.35 15.87 8.12
C LYS A 79 -7.48 15.87 6.59
N GLY A 80 -7.48 17.04 5.94
CA GLY A 80 -7.56 17.16 4.48
C GLY A 80 -6.41 16.48 3.72
N ILE A 81 -5.22 16.39 4.34
CA ILE A 81 -4.04 15.77 3.72
C ILE A 81 -4.27 14.27 3.50
N VAL A 82 -5.02 13.59 4.37
CA VAL A 82 -5.31 12.16 4.21
C VAL A 82 -6.08 11.90 2.90
N LYS A 83 -7.05 12.74 2.55
CA LYS A 83 -7.80 12.61 1.28
C LYS A 83 -6.87 12.70 0.08
N VAL A 84 -5.91 13.63 0.12
CA VAL A 84 -4.94 13.83 -0.96
C VAL A 84 -3.96 12.66 -1.03
N ALA A 85 -3.38 12.27 0.11
CA ALA A 85 -2.43 11.16 0.20
C ALA A 85 -3.02 9.82 -0.26
N GLN A 86 -4.29 9.56 0.06
CA GLN A 86 -5.02 8.38 -0.40
C GLN A 86 -4.98 8.23 -1.92
N TRP A 87 -5.29 9.30 -2.66
CA TRP A 87 -5.27 9.29 -4.12
C TRP A 87 -3.86 9.34 -4.70
N ILE A 88 -2.97 10.16 -4.13
CA ILE A 88 -1.60 10.28 -4.62
C ILE A 88 -0.88 8.94 -4.56
N GLY A 89 -0.96 8.20 -3.45
CA GLY A 89 -0.28 6.90 -3.37
C GLY A 89 -0.83 5.86 -4.35
N LEU A 90 -2.15 5.87 -4.62
CA LEU A 90 -2.73 5.02 -5.66
C LEU A 90 -2.20 5.39 -7.05
N ILE A 91 -2.19 6.69 -7.39
CA ILE A 91 -1.67 7.18 -8.68
C ILE A 91 -0.20 6.82 -8.85
N ILE A 92 0.63 7.04 -7.82
CA ILE A 92 2.05 6.67 -7.84
C ILE A 92 2.21 5.17 -8.08
N ALA A 93 1.44 4.32 -7.39
CA ALA A 93 1.50 2.88 -7.58
C ALA A 93 1.15 2.47 -9.02
N VAL A 94 0.07 3.03 -9.60
CA VAL A 94 -0.31 2.76 -10.98
C VAL A 94 0.75 3.25 -11.97
N VAL A 95 1.24 4.48 -11.83
CA VAL A 95 2.30 5.03 -12.71
C VAL A 95 3.59 4.23 -12.59
N SER A 96 3.93 3.74 -11.39
CA SER A 96 5.13 2.95 -11.18
C SER A 96 5.15 1.60 -11.91
N MET A 97 4.01 1.11 -12.41
CA MET A 97 3.93 -0.07 -13.28
C MET A 97 4.70 0.11 -14.60
N ILE A 98 4.95 1.36 -15.03
CA ILE A 98 5.76 1.64 -16.22
C ILE A 98 7.16 1.03 -16.08
N SER A 99 7.76 1.05 -14.88
CA SER A 99 9.10 0.52 -14.67
C SER A 99 9.22 -0.98 -14.95
N PRO A 100 8.43 -1.89 -14.34
CA PRO A 100 8.50 -3.31 -14.66
C PRO A 100 8.14 -3.61 -16.12
N ILE A 101 7.19 -2.88 -16.73
CA ILE A 101 6.86 -3.04 -18.16
C ILE A 101 8.07 -2.75 -19.06
N MET A 102 8.82 -1.69 -18.75
CA MET A 102 9.94 -1.23 -19.57
C MET A 102 11.26 -1.97 -19.30
N THR A 103 11.39 -2.62 -18.13
CA THR A 103 12.67 -3.16 -17.66
C THR A 103 12.68 -4.66 -17.42
N ALA A 104 11.52 -5.33 -17.43
CA ALA A 104 11.47 -6.78 -17.31
C ALA A 104 12.12 -7.45 -18.54
N SER A 105 12.84 -8.55 -18.29
CA SER A 105 13.48 -9.32 -19.38
C SER A 105 12.48 -10.17 -20.19
N ASP A 106 11.29 -10.41 -19.63
CA ASP A 106 10.22 -11.19 -20.26
C ASP A 106 8.84 -10.64 -19.86
N VAL A 107 7.84 -10.94 -20.69
CA VAL A 107 6.47 -10.42 -20.53
C VAL A 107 5.83 -10.92 -19.24
N ALA A 108 6.07 -12.18 -18.84
CA ALA A 108 5.47 -12.75 -17.64
C ALA A 108 5.97 -12.04 -16.37
N THR A 109 7.25 -11.70 -16.31
CA THR A 109 7.84 -10.86 -15.25
C THR A 109 7.23 -9.46 -15.24
N GLY A 110 7.14 -8.82 -16.41
CA GLY A 110 6.53 -7.49 -16.53
C GLY A 110 5.11 -7.46 -15.99
N VAL A 111 4.27 -8.40 -16.43
CA VAL A 111 2.88 -8.54 -15.97
C VAL A 111 2.81 -8.85 -14.47
N THR A 112 3.60 -9.80 -13.97
CA THR A 112 3.57 -10.20 -12.56
C THR A 112 3.89 -9.03 -11.64
N LEU A 113 4.99 -8.30 -11.93
CA LEU A 113 5.38 -7.14 -11.15
C LEU A 113 4.36 -6.01 -11.28
N SER A 114 3.82 -5.74 -12.47
CA SER A 114 2.75 -4.75 -12.64
C SER A 114 1.52 -5.06 -11.79
N VAL A 115 1.10 -6.32 -11.68
CA VAL A 115 -0.02 -6.71 -10.81
C VAL A 115 0.29 -6.47 -9.34
N ILE A 116 1.51 -6.78 -8.89
CA ILE A 116 1.98 -6.49 -7.51
C ILE A 116 1.89 -4.99 -7.20
N HIS A 117 2.24 -4.12 -8.15
CA HIS A 117 2.10 -2.67 -7.99
C HIS A 117 0.63 -2.24 -7.85
N VAL A 118 -0.28 -2.82 -8.64
CA VAL A 118 -1.73 -2.54 -8.53
C VAL A 118 -2.26 -2.94 -7.15
N VAL A 119 -1.96 -4.17 -6.71
CA VAL A 119 -2.40 -4.66 -5.39
C VAL A 119 -1.88 -3.76 -4.27
N THR A 120 -0.62 -3.33 -4.36
CA THR A 120 -0.01 -2.40 -3.40
C THR A 120 -0.72 -1.04 -3.40
N GLY A 121 -1.04 -0.49 -4.57
CA GLY A 121 -1.79 0.76 -4.71
C GLY A 121 -3.22 0.68 -4.14
N VAL A 122 -3.91 -0.42 -4.40
CA VAL A 122 -5.24 -0.70 -3.85
C VAL A 122 -5.17 -0.82 -2.33
N ALA A 123 -4.20 -1.57 -1.81
CA ALA A 123 -3.98 -1.70 -0.37
C ALA A 123 -3.73 -0.35 0.29
N TRP A 124 -2.89 0.51 -0.31
CA TRP A 124 -2.68 1.88 0.16
C TRP A 124 -3.99 2.67 0.22
N PHE A 125 -4.75 2.68 -0.88
CA PHE A 125 -5.98 3.46 -1.00
C PHE A 125 -6.98 3.14 0.12
N PHE A 126 -7.10 1.87 0.48
CA PHE A 126 -7.98 1.44 1.58
C PHE A 126 -7.33 1.61 2.97
N ALA A 127 -6.03 1.44 3.09
CA ALA A 127 -5.30 1.62 4.35
C ALA A 127 -5.42 3.05 4.90
N VAL A 128 -5.30 4.06 4.03
CA VAL A 128 -5.37 5.48 4.39
C VAL A 128 -6.73 6.11 4.03
N HIS A 129 -7.80 5.34 4.08
CA HIS A 129 -9.12 5.76 3.62
C HIS A 129 -9.69 6.93 4.44
N TYR A 130 -9.83 8.10 3.82
CA TYR A 130 -10.34 9.32 4.46
C TYR A 130 -11.80 9.20 4.94
N GLY A 131 -12.60 8.33 4.31
CA GLY A 131 -13.99 8.08 4.71
C GLY A 131 -14.14 7.50 6.12
N ASN A 132 -13.08 6.89 6.66
CA ASN A 132 -13.07 6.31 8.02
C ASN A 132 -13.21 7.38 9.12
N LYS A 133 -13.15 8.68 8.80
CA LYS A 133 -13.39 9.77 9.76
C LYS A 133 -14.74 9.67 10.47
N LYS A 134 -15.73 9.01 9.85
CA LYS A 134 -17.05 8.78 10.45
C LYS A 134 -17.06 7.66 11.49
N LEU A 135 -16.03 6.81 11.53
CA LEU A 135 -15.88 5.73 12.51
C LEU A 135 -15.13 6.17 13.76
N HIS A 136 -14.47 7.34 13.71
CA HIS A 136 -13.64 7.89 14.80
C HIS A 136 -14.27 9.14 15.44
N VAL A 137 -15.61 9.26 15.39
CA VAL A 137 -16.34 10.35 16.06
C VAL A 137 -16.30 10.13 17.57
N PRO A 138 -16.06 11.17 18.40
CA PRO A 138 -16.09 11.03 19.85
C PRO A 138 -17.46 10.52 20.33
N SER A 139 -17.49 9.57 21.27
CA SER A 139 -18.75 8.92 21.72
C SER A 139 -19.83 9.88 22.25
N LYS A 140 -19.44 11.10 22.62
CA LYS A 140 -20.38 12.16 23.09
C LYS A 140 -21.38 12.55 22.02
N ASP A 141 -21.00 12.41 20.75
CA ASP A 141 -21.82 12.78 19.60
C ASP A 141 -22.74 11.62 19.15
N VAL A 142 -22.62 10.43 19.75
CA VAL A 142 -23.43 9.24 19.44
C VAL A 142 -24.67 9.14 20.35
N VAL A 143 -24.68 9.85 21.49
CA VAL A 143 -25.76 9.78 22.49
C VAL A 143 -26.96 10.66 22.13
N VAL A 144 -26.90 11.45 21.05
CA VAL A 144 -27.95 12.44 20.69
C VAL A 144 -28.56 12.20 19.29
N ALA A 145 -28.38 10.99 18.72
CA ALA A 145 -28.97 10.61 17.43
C ALA A 145 -30.07 9.56 17.58
#